data_AF-A0A535U2R5-F1
#
_entry.id   AF-A0A535U2R5-F1
#
_cell.length_a   1.000
_cell.length_b   1.000
_cell.length_c   1.000
_cell.angle_alpha   90.00
_cell.angle_beta   90.00
_cell.angle_gamma   90.00
#
_symmetry.space_group_name_H-M   'P 1'
#
loop_
_entity.id
_entity.type
_entity.pdbx_description
1 polymer ?
#
loop_
_entity_poly.entity_id
_entity_poly.type
_entity_poly.pdbx_seq_one_letter_code
_entity_poly.pdbx_strand_id
1 'polypeptide(L)'
;TDENSAWRHKDLEQRYGGGVEGDPYEAEAKKRGLTYVSLDGEVGIIGNGAGLCMSTLDLVQRAGGRAANFCDIGGGAKAEVVENALAVILMNPKVKGVLINVFGGITRGDEVAKGIVTARDRLQMKLPLVVRLSGTREEEGRAILHQNGIEPGANAWEAAQKIVALTRELDTPPALRATSPQGGEAR
;
A
#
# COMPACT_ATOMS: atom_id res chain seq x y z
N THR A 1 18.46 -0.88 22.18
CA THR A 1 18.80 -2.33 22.20
C THR A 1 18.53 -2.88 20.82
N ASP A 2 19.33 -3.84 20.35
CA ASP A 2 19.09 -4.54 19.07
C ASP A 2 17.80 -5.38 19.17
N GLU A 3 16.77 -5.05 18.39
CA GLU A 3 15.46 -5.73 18.42
C GLU A 3 15.58 -7.22 18.06
N ASN A 4 16.49 -7.59 17.15
CA ASN A 4 16.71 -8.99 16.77
C ASN A 4 17.27 -9.84 17.91
N SER A 5 17.77 -9.19 18.97
CA SER A 5 18.28 -9.84 20.17
C SER A 5 17.28 -9.88 21.33
N ALA A 6 16.09 -9.28 21.19
CA ALA A 6 15.12 -9.14 22.27
C ALA A 6 14.69 -10.50 22.86
N TRP A 7 14.57 -11.54 22.02
CA TRP A 7 14.17 -12.88 22.45
C TRP A 7 15.08 -13.50 23.53
N ARG A 8 16.36 -13.09 23.59
CA ARG A 8 17.36 -13.54 24.58
C ARG A 8 17.64 -12.51 25.69
N HIS A 9 16.94 -11.38 25.68
CA HIS A 9 17.06 -10.29 26.66
C HIS A 9 15.68 -9.82 27.14
N LYS A 10 14.84 -10.77 27.55
CA LYS A 10 13.45 -10.51 28.00
C LYS A 10 13.38 -9.53 29.18
N ASP A 11 14.40 -9.50 30.02
CA ASP A 11 14.54 -8.56 31.14
C ASP A 11 14.66 -7.10 30.67
N LEU A 12 15.35 -6.86 29.54
CA LEU A 12 15.46 -5.54 28.93
C LEU A 12 14.17 -5.14 28.22
N GLU A 13 13.51 -6.08 27.54
CA GLU A 13 12.19 -5.86 26.93
C GLU A 13 11.13 -5.55 27.99
N GLN A 14 11.16 -6.21 29.14
CA GLN A 14 10.21 -5.94 30.22
C GLN A 14 10.48 -4.60 30.92
N ARG A 15 11.73 -4.15 31.00
CA ARG A 15 12.12 -2.86 31.63
C ARG A 15 11.98 -1.66 30.70
N TYR A 16 12.20 -1.83 29.40
CA TYR A 16 12.31 -0.73 28.44
C TYR A 16 11.43 -0.92 27.19
N GLY A 17 10.72 -2.04 27.06
CA GLY A 17 9.81 -2.31 25.93
C GLY A 17 8.42 -1.70 26.09
N GLY A 18 8.12 -1.14 27.28
CA GLY A 18 6.98 -0.23 27.47
C GLY A 18 7.28 1.08 26.73
N GLY A 19 6.58 1.30 25.61
CA GLY A 19 6.90 2.31 24.62
C GLY A 19 7.03 3.73 25.15
N VAL A 20 8.01 4.44 24.61
CA VAL A 20 7.91 5.89 24.38
C VAL A 20 6.53 6.15 23.77
N GLU A 21 5.84 7.24 24.13
CA GLU A 21 4.66 7.73 23.42
C GLU A 21 4.97 7.78 21.92
N GLY A 22 4.66 6.69 21.21
CA GLY A 22 5.07 6.44 19.84
C GLY A 22 3.93 6.78 18.90
N ASP A 23 4.24 6.86 17.62
CA ASP A 23 3.24 7.05 16.59
C ASP A 23 2.14 5.97 16.72
N PRO A 24 0.85 6.34 16.84
CA PRO A 24 -0.24 5.38 17.02
C PRO A 24 -0.37 4.39 15.84
N TYR A 25 0.04 4.78 14.63
CA TYR A 25 0.04 3.92 13.45
C TYR A 25 1.16 2.87 13.54
N GLU A 26 2.35 3.26 14.00
CA GLU A 26 3.46 2.33 14.25
C GLU A 26 3.13 1.33 15.37
N ALA A 27 2.47 1.80 16.43
CA ALA A 27 2.02 0.94 17.52
C ALA A 27 0.99 -0.10 17.05
N GLU A 28 0.02 0.30 16.21
CA GLU A 28 -0.98 -0.62 15.66
C GLU A 28 -0.37 -1.57 14.62
N ALA A 29 0.54 -1.09 13.77
CA ALA A 29 1.30 -1.91 12.84
C ALA A 29 2.08 -3.02 13.57
N LYS A 30 2.76 -2.67 14.67
CA LYS A 30 3.52 -3.63 15.46
C LYS A 30 2.65 -4.74 16.03
N LYS A 31 1.44 -4.43 16.53
CA LYS A 31 0.47 -5.43 17.00
C LYS A 31 0.04 -6.39 15.90
N ARG A 32 0.01 -5.92 14.65
CA ARG A 32 -0.36 -6.70 13.46
C ARG A 32 0.84 -7.39 12.79
N GLY A 33 2.03 -7.28 13.38
CA GLY A 33 3.26 -7.88 12.85
C GLY A 33 3.75 -7.22 11.56
N LEU A 34 3.44 -5.94 11.35
CA LEU A 34 3.86 -5.18 10.18
C LEU A 34 5.12 -4.36 10.50
N THR A 35 6.04 -4.30 9.54
CA THR A 35 7.13 -3.32 9.61
C THR A 35 6.61 -2.02 9.01
N TYR A 36 6.44 -0.99 9.82
CA TYR A 36 5.81 0.26 9.43
C TYR A 36 6.59 1.44 10.01
N VAL A 37 6.72 2.51 9.22
CA VAL A 37 7.28 3.79 9.68
C VAL A 37 6.41 4.90 9.10
N SER A 38 5.97 5.83 9.96
CA SER A 38 5.22 7.00 9.51
C SER A 38 6.10 8.00 8.79
N LEU A 39 5.56 8.59 7.72
CA LEU A 39 6.21 9.66 6.96
C LEU A 39 5.23 10.84 6.82
N ASP A 40 5.76 12.01 6.49
CA ASP A 40 4.92 13.17 6.22
C ASP A 40 4.53 13.18 4.74
N GLY A 41 3.39 12.58 4.39
CA GLY A 41 2.90 12.55 3.01
C GLY A 41 1.45 12.09 2.92
N GLU A 42 1.02 11.78 1.70
CA GLU A 42 -0.39 11.50 1.38
C GLU A 42 -0.60 10.20 0.59
N VAL A 43 0.47 9.60 0.05
CA VAL A 43 0.39 8.31 -0.66
C VAL A 43 0.81 7.20 0.29
N GLY A 44 -0.13 6.34 0.69
CA GLY A 44 0.16 5.16 1.48
C GLY A 44 0.90 4.11 0.65
N ILE A 45 1.96 3.51 1.19
CA ILE A 45 2.78 2.53 0.48
C ILE A 45 2.72 1.19 1.18
N ILE A 46 2.49 0.12 0.41
CA ILE A 46 2.61 -1.28 0.84
C ILE A 46 3.52 -2.01 -0.16
N GLY A 47 4.54 -2.71 0.33
CA GLY A 47 5.34 -3.61 -0.50
C GLY A 47 5.82 -4.84 0.26
N ASN A 48 6.21 -5.88 -0.48
CA ASN A 48 6.68 -7.14 0.08
C ASN A 48 8.21 -7.23 -0.01
N GLY A 49 8.88 -6.50 0.87
CA GLY A 49 10.33 -6.39 0.99
C GLY A 49 10.80 -4.95 1.12
N ALA A 50 11.68 -4.68 2.09
CA ALA A 50 12.15 -3.34 2.40
C ALA A 50 12.76 -2.59 1.20
N GLY A 51 13.58 -3.26 0.37
CA GLY A 51 14.16 -2.65 -0.83
C GLY A 51 13.11 -2.26 -1.88
N LEU A 52 12.07 -3.08 -2.03
CA LEU A 52 10.95 -2.77 -2.92
C LEU A 52 10.14 -1.59 -2.38
N CYS A 53 9.92 -1.53 -1.07
CA CYS A 53 9.25 -0.40 -0.43
C CYS A 53 10.04 0.89 -0.61
N MET A 54 11.34 0.91 -0.29
CA MET A 54 12.20 2.08 -0.44
C MET A 54 12.24 2.60 -1.88
N SER A 55 12.44 1.71 -2.86
CA SER A 55 12.40 2.11 -4.27
C SER A 55 11.02 2.64 -4.69
N THR A 56 9.94 2.15 -4.09
CA THR A 56 8.59 2.68 -4.35
C THR A 56 8.42 4.09 -3.77
N LEU A 57 8.97 4.37 -2.57
CA LEU A 57 9.02 5.73 -2.01
C LEU A 57 9.72 6.69 -2.97
N ASP A 58 10.88 6.29 -3.49
CA ASP A 58 11.68 7.10 -4.41
C ASP A 58 10.91 7.39 -5.72
N LEU A 59 10.20 6.40 -6.25
CA LEU A 59 9.39 6.57 -7.46
C LEU A 59 8.20 7.50 -7.25
N VAL A 60 7.53 7.41 -6.10
CA VAL A 60 6.44 8.34 -5.73
C VAL A 60 6.97 9.76 -5.57
N GLN A 61 8.11 9.91 -4.89
CA GLN A 61 8.79 11.20 -4.76
C GLN A 61 9.18 11.78 -6.12
N ARG A 62 9.75 10.95 -7.00
CA ARG A 62 10.14 11.34 -8.37
C ARG A 62 8.94 11.69 -9.25
N ALA A 63 7.78 11.08 -9.03
CA ALA A 63 6.51 11.45 -9.67
C ALA A 63 5.92 12.76 -9.09
N GLY A 64 6.53 13.32 -8.04
CA GLY A 64 6.13 14.56 -7.38
C GLY A 64 5.04 14.39 -6.33
N GLY A 65 4.81 13.16 -5.85
CA GLY A 65 4.00 12.90 -4.65
C GLY A 65 4.86 12.77 -3.40
N ARG A 66 4.23 12.56 -2.25
CA ARG A 66 4.91 12.28 -0.98
C ARG A 66 4.32 11.05 -0.33
N ALA A 67 5.16 10.09 0.03
CA ALA A 67 4.72 8.90 0.73
C ALA A 67 4.32 9.24 2.18
N ALA A 68 3.17 8.71 2.61
CA ALA A 68 2.64 8.87 3.96
C ALA A 68 3.24 7.87 4.95
N ASN A 69 3.82 6.78 4.45
CA ASN A 69 4.43 5.75 5.27
C ASN A 69 5.39 4.88 4.44
N PHE A 70 6.23 4.15 5.16
CA PHE A 70 6.82 2.90 4.72
C PHE A 70 6.00 1.74 5.32
N CYS A 71 5.67 0.70 4.53
CA CYS A 71 5.11 -0.53 5.08
C CYS A 71 5.62 -1.75 4.31
N ASP A 72 6.43 -2.56 4.98
CA ASP A 72 6.91 -3.85 4.49
C ASP A 72 6.10 -4.99 5.14
N ILE A 73 5.41 -5.76 4.29
CA ILE A 73 4.63 -6.93 4.67
C ILE A 73 5.46 -8.23 4.68
N GLY A 74 6.77 -8.14 4.45
CA GLY A 74 7.70 -9.26 4.37
C GLY A 74 7.51 -10.07 3.08
N GLY A 75 8.01 -11.32 3.07
CA GLY A 75 7.92 -12.19 1.88
C GLY A 75 6.50 -12.70 1.55
N GLY A 76 5.51 -12.44 2.41
CA GLY A 76 4.14 -12.95 2.26
C GLY A 76 3.16 -11.87 1.82
N ALA A 77 2.51 -12.06 0.67
CA ALA A 77 1.43 -11.18 0.18
C ALA A 77 0.04 -11.82 0.38
N LYS A 78 -0.17 -12.50 1.50
CA LYS A 78 -1.46 -13.13 1.84
C LYS A 78 -2.53 -12.07 2.09
N ALA A 79 -3.79 -12.41 1.82
CA ALA A 79 -4.94 -11.51 1.95
C ALA A 79 -5.03 -10.83 3.33
N GLU A 80 -4.86 -11.58 4.42
CA GLU A 80 -4.94 -11.05 5.79
C GLU A 80 -3.83 -10.03 6.10
N VAL A 81 -2.62 -10.26 5.57
CA VAL A 81 -1.48 -9.34 5.79
C VAL A 81 -1.72 -8.03 5.05
N VAL A 82 -2.25 -8.10 3.82
CA VAL A 82 -2.64 -6.93 3.04
C VAL A 82 -3.80 -6.18 3.71
N GLU A 83 -4.80 -6.90 4.22
CA GLU A 83 -5.93 -6.32 4.97
C GLU A 83 -5.46 -5.56 6.21
N ASN A 84 -4.55 -6.16 6.99
CA ASN A 84 -3.92 -5.52 8.14
C ASN A 84 -3.14 -4.26 7.76
N ALA A 85 -2.36 -4.31 6.67
CA ALA A 85 -1.59 -3.15 6.20
C ALA A 85 -2.50 -2.01 5.73
N LEU A 86 -3.54 -2.31 4.97
CA LEU A 86 -4.54 -1.32 4.55
C LEU A 86 -5.27 -0.73 5.76
N ALA A 87 -5.66 -1.54 6.74
CA ALA A 87 -6.34 -1.06 7.95
C ALA A 87 -5.50 -0.03 8.70
N VAL A 88 -4.19 -0.27 8.86
CA VAL A 88 -3.28 0.69 9.52
C VAL A 88 -3.11 1.96 8.69
N ILE A 89 -2.88 1.83 7.38
CA ILE A 89 -2.68 2.99 6.50
C ILE A 89 -3.93 3.90 6.49
N LEU A 90 -5.13 3.31 6.47
CA LEU A 90 -6.39 4.04 6.44
C LEU A 90 -6.74 4.73 7.77
N MET A 91 -6.03 4.44 8.87
CA MET A 91 -6.15 5.21 10.10
C MET A 91 -5.56 6.62 9.97
N ASN A 92 -4.59 6.81 9.07
CA ASN A 92 -3.93 8.09 8.88
C ASN A 92 -4.79 9.01 7.97
N PRO A 93 -5.40 10.08 8.48
CA PRO A 93 -6.30 10.94 7.71
C PRO A 93 -5.58 11.76 6.63
N LYS A 94 -4.24 11.84 6.65
CA LYS A 94 -3.46 12.48 5.57
C LYS A 94 -3.43 11.63 4.29
N VAL A 95 -3.69 10.32 4.39
CA VAL A 95 -3.63 9.42 3.24
C VAL A 95 -4.79 9.72 2.29
N LYS A 96 -4.45 10.00 1.03
CA LYS A 96 -5.39 10.27 -0.06
C LYS A 96 -5.42 9.16 -1.10
N GLY A 97 -4.48 8.22 -1.07
CA GLY A 97 -4.44 7.09 -2.00
C GLY A 97 -3.38 6.08 -1.57
N VAL A 98 -3.50 4.84 -2.05
CA VAL A 98 -2.57 3.76 -1.70
C VAL A 98 -1.96 3.14 -2.95
N LEU A 99 -0.65 2.93 -2.91
CA LEU A 99 0.10 2.15 -3.89
C LEU A 99 0.59 0.85 -3.25
N ILE A 100 0.12 -0.27 -3.79
CA ILE A 100 0.59 -1.61 -3.44
C ILE A 100 1.56 -2.07 -4.53
N ASN A 101 2.83 -2.27 -4.19
CA ASN A 101 3.84 -2.79 -5.10
C ASN A 101 4.31 -4.17 -4.63
N VAL A 102 3.85 -5.21 -5.31
CA VAL A 102 4.12 -6.61 -4.93
C VAL A 102 4.86 -7.35 -6.04
N PHE A 103 5.91 -8.05 -5.63
CA PHE A 103 6.61 -9.05 -6.42
C PHE A 103 6.27 -10.45 -5.89
N GLY A 104 5.40 -11.16 -6.60
CA GLY A 104 4.88 -12.47 -6.24
C GLY A 104 5.95 -13.54 -6.12
N GLY A 105 7.01 -13.53 -6.95
CA GLY A 105 8.01 -14.61 -6.94
C GLY A 105 7.32 -15.98 -7.06
N ILE A 106 7.30 -16.75 -5.97
CA ILE A 106 6.57 -18.03 -5.82
C ILE A 106 5.07 -17.82 -5.56
N THR A 107 4.71 -16.77 -4.83
CA THR A 107 3.31 -16.40 -4.55
C THR A 107 2.61 -16.05 -5.85
N ARG A 108 1.46 -16.66 -6.10
CA ARG A 108 0.71 -16.44 -7.33
C ARG A 108 0.00 -15.10 -7.31
N GLY A 109 0.16 -14.32 -8.38
CA GLY A 109 -0.42 -13.00 -8.53
C GLY A 109 -1.94 -12.98 -8.48
N ASP A 110 -2.60 -14.03 -8.97
CA ASP A 110 -4.06 -14.16 -8.93
C ASP A 110 -4.60 -14.29 -7.50
N GLU A 111 -3.88 -14.98 -6.61
CA GLU A 111 -4.22 -15.07 -5.18
C GLU A 111 -4.02 -13.74 -4.46
N VAL A 112 -2.91 -13.05 -4.75
CA VAL A 112 -2.63 -11.70 -4.22
C VAL A 112 -3.72 -10.72 -4.66
N ALA A 113 -4.10 -10.72 -5.94
CA ALA A 113 -5.13 -9.84 -6.48
C ALA A 113 -6.48 -10.06 -5.79
N LYS A 114 -6.92 -11.32 -5.61
CA LYS A 114 -8.16 -11.63 -4.87
C LYS A 114 -8.10 -11.16 -3.42
N GLY A 115 -6.93 -11.32 -2.78
CA GLY A 115 -6.70 -10.83 -1.43
C GLY A 115 -6.84 -9.31 -1.31
N ILE A 116 -6.24 -8.56 -2.24
CA ILE A 116 -6.35 -7.10 -2.30
C ILE A 116 -7.80 -6.65 -2.51
N VAL A 117 -8.53 -7.26 -3.46
CA VAL A 117 -9.95 -6.94 -3.72
C VAL A 117 -10.79 -7.18 -2.47
N THR A 118 -10.62 -8.36 -1.85
CA THR A 118 -11.35 -8.73 -0.63
C THR A 118 -11.08 -7.76 0.51
N ALA A 119 -9.81 -7.40 0.72
CA ALA A 119 -9.40 -6.47 1.77
C ALA A 119 -9.99 -5.05 1.54
N ARG A 120 -9.90 -4.53 0.31
CA ARG A 120 -10.49 -3.24 -0.08
C ARG A 120 -11.99 -3.21 0.22
N ASP A 121 -12.71 -4.27 -0.15
CA ASP A 121 -14.17 -4.34 -0.01
C ASP A 121 -14.60 -4.44 1.45
N ARG A 122 -13.92 -5.25 2.25
CA ARG A 122 -14.16 -5.38 3.69
C ARG A 122 -13.94 -4.07 4.43
N LEU A 123 -12.87 -3.36 4.07
CA LEU A 123 -12.55 -2.04 4.63
C LEU A 123 -13.39 -0.90 4.04
N GLN A 124 -14.25 -1.21 3.06
CA GLN A 124 -15.08 -0.23 2.35
C GLN A 124 -14.27 0.98 1.86
N MET A 125 -13.05 0.70 1.39
CA MET A 125 -12.08 1.74 1.03
C MET A 125 -12.57 2.55 -0.17
N LYS A 126 -12.63 3.87 0.01
CA LYS A 126 -13.05 4.83 -1.03
C LYS A 126 -11.90 5.57 -1.70
N LEU A 127 -10.71 5.51 -1.10
CA LEU A 127 -9.53 6.17 -1.64
C LEU A 127 -9.05 5.43 -2.90
N PRO A 128 -8.44 6.14 -3.86
CA PRO A 128 -7.70 5.54 -4.97
C PRO A 128 -6.73 4.45 -4.50
N LEU A 129 -6.76 3.33 -5.21
CA LEU A 129 -5.87 2.20 -5.01
C LEU A 129 -5.26 1.82 -6.35
N VAL A 130 -3.92 1.89 -6.43
CA VAL A 130 -3.15 1.41 -7.58
C VAL A 130 -2.31 0.23 -7.13
N VAL A 131 -2.28 -0.82 -7.96
CA VAL A 131 -1.53 -2.03 -7.66
C VAL A 131 -0.54 -2.31 -8.78
N ARG A 132 0.73 -2.44 -8.45
CA ARG A 132 1.74 -3.03 -9.33
C ARG A 132 1.99 -4.45 -8.89
N LEU A 133 1.65 -5.40 -9.76
CA LEU A 133 1.80 -6.82 -9.51
C LEU A 133 2.73 -7.42 -10.55
N SER A 134 3.74 -8.18 -10.10
CA SER A 134 4.61 -8.95 -10.99
C SER A 134 5.03 -10.28 -10.38
N GLY A 135 5.30 -11.28 -11.21
CA GLY A 135 5.66 -12.64 -10.79
C GLY A 135 4.77 -13.70 -11.44
N THR A 136 4.66 -14.87 -10.81
CA THR A 136 3.83 -15.97 -11.33
C THR A 136 2.37 -15.53 -11.50
N ARG A 137 1.79 -15.77 -12.69
CA ARG A 137 0.39 -15.44 -13.01
C ARG A 137 0.05 -13.94 -12.85
N GLU A 138 1.00 -13.07 -13.16
CA GLU A 138 0.77 -11.62 -13.06
C GLU A 138 -0.34 -11.12 -14.00
N GLU A 139 -0.47 -11.69 -15.20
CA GLU A 139 -1.54 -11.31 -16.15
C GLU A 139 -2.93 -11.61 -15.60
N GLU A 140 -3.13 -12.81 -15.04
CA GLU A 140 -4.36 -13.23 -14.38
C GLU A 140 -4.69 -12.33 -13.19
N GLY A 141 -3.68 -12.00 -12.37
CA GLY A 141 -3.84 -11.08 -11.24
C GLY A 141 -4.21 -9.67 -11.68
N ARG A 142 -3.57 -9.12 -12.73
CA ARG A 142 -3.92 -7.81 -13.30
C ARG A 142 -5.34 -7.79 -13.87
N ALA A 143 -5.76 -8.87 -14.53
CA ALA A 143 -7.12 -9.00 -15.03
C ALA A 143 -8.16 -8.99 -13.89
N ILE A 144 -7.89 -9.71 -12.79
CA ILE A 144 -8.75 -9.70 -11.59
C ILE A 144 -8.86 -8.29 -11.01
N LEU A 145 -7.74 -7.57 -10.88
CA LEU A 145 -7.74 -6.19 -10.38
C LEU A 145 -8.60 -5.28 -11.26
N HIS A 146 -8.36 -5.31 -12.58
CA HIS A 146 -9.08 -4.48 -13.54
C HIS A 146 -10.60 -4.77 -13.55
N GLN A 147 -11.00 -6.05 -13.52
CA GLN A 147 -12.41 -6.45 -13.44
C GLN A 147 -13.11 -5.94 -12.18
N ASN A 148 -12.34 -5.67 -11.11
CA ASN A 148 -12.86 -5.15 -9.85
C ASN A 148 -12.68 -3.63 -9.73
N GLY A 149 -12.32 -2.91 -10.81
CA GLY A 149 -12.15 -1.46 -10.78
C GLY A 149 -10.89 -0.98 -10.06
N ILE A 150 -9.87 -1.84 -9.92
CA ILE A 150 -8.53 -1.48 -9.44
C ILE A 150 -7.62 -1.43 -10.66
N GLU A 151 -7.16 -0.24 -11.03
CA GLU A 151 -6.30 -0.05 -12.18
C GLU A 151 -4.88 -0.55 -11.88
N PRO A 152 -4.37 -1.58 -12.58
CA PRO A 152 -3.00 -2.03 -12.38
C PRO A 152 -2.00 -1.07 -13.04
N GLY A 153 -0.81 -0.93 -12.47
CA GLY A 153 0.34 -0.34 -13.16
C GLY A 153 1.12 -1.38 -13.95
N ALA A 154 1.47 -1.13 -15.21
CA ALA A 154 2.25 -2.09 -15.98
C ALA A 154 3.69 -2.22 -15.45
N ASN A 155 4.22 -1.14 -14.87
CA ASN A 155 5.50 -1.12 -14.16
C ASN A 155 5.44 -0.19 -12.95
N ALA A 156 6.48 -0.21 -12.11
CA ALA A 156 6.51 0.55 -10.86
C ALA A 156 6.49 2.07 -11.08
N TRP A 157 7.11 2.57 -12.16
CA TRP A 157 7.11 3.99 -12.48
C TRP A 157 5.71 4.48 -12.90
N GLU A 158 5.04 3.73 -13.78
CA GLU A 158 3.67 4.04 -14.18
C GLU A 158 2.71 3.98 -12.98
N ALA A 159 2.85 2.99 -12.11
CA ALA A 159 2.04 2.87 -10.91
C ALA A 159 2.19 4.09 -9.97
N ALA A 160 3.44 4.56 -9.79
CA ALA A 160 3.72 5.78 -9.02
C ALA A 160 3.11 7.03 -9.67
N GLN A 161 3.22 7.18 -10.99
CA GLN A 161 2.59 8.31 -11.70
C GLN A 161 1.07 8.29 -11.58
N LYS A 162 0.44 7.11 -11.75
CA LYS A 162 -1.01 6.92 -11.62
C LYS A 162 -1.51 7.33 -10.23
N ILE A 163 -0.89 6.81 -9.16
CA ILE A 163 -1.36 7.12 -7.80
C ILE A 163 -1.17 8.60 -7.44
N VAL A 164 -0.07 9.22 -7.89
CA VAL A 164 0.18 10.65 -7.66
C VAL A 164 -0.81 11.53 -8.42
N ALA A 165 -1.18 11.15 -9.65
CA ALA A 165 -2.23 11.85 -10.38
C ALA A 165 -3.60 11.76 -9.67
N LEU A 166 -4.00 10.55 -9.27
CA LEU A 166 -5.28 10.31 -8.59
C LEU A 166 -5.39 11.03 -7.24
N THR A 167 -4.29 11.11 -6.47
CA THR A 167 -4.28 11.84 -5.20
C THR A 167 -4.41 13.35 -5.40
N ARG A 168 -3.81 13.93 -6.44
CA ARG A 168 -3.96 15.36 -6.78
C ARG A 168 -5.36 15.72 -7.28
N GLU A 169 -6.01 14.83 -8.04
CA GLU A 169 -7.39 15.06 -8.51
C GLU A 169 -8.39 15.19 -7.35
N LEU A 170 -8.12 14.57 -6.21
CA LEU A 170 -8.94 14.72 -5.01
C LEU A 170 -8.87 16.14 -4.43
N ASP A 171 -7.74 16.82 -4.57
CA ASP A 171 -7.56 18.21 -4.13
C ASP A 171 -8.17 19.22 -5.11
N THR A 172 -8.39 18.82 -6.36
CA THR A 172 -9.09 19.65 -7.35
C THR A 172 -10.57 19.75 -6.98
N PRO A 173 -11.13 20.97 -6.85
CA PRO A 173 -12.55 21.16 -6.57
C PRO A 173 -13.42 20.39 -7.57
N PRO A 174 -14.57 19.81 -7.15
CA PRO A 174 -15.41 18.99 -8.02
C PRO A 174 -15.79 19.67 -9.35
N ALA A 175 -15.92 20.99 -9.36
CA ALA A 175 -16.26 21.79 -10.55
C ALA A 175 -15.15 21.85 -11.62
N LEU A 176 -13.91 21.49 -11.27
CA LEU A 176 -12.72 21.57 -12.15
C LEU A 176 -12.13 20.20 -12.49
N ARG A 177 -12.73 19.11 -12.02
CA ARG A 177 -12.28 17.75 -12.39
C ARG A 177 -12.66 17.48 -13.84
N ALA A 178 -11.70 17.02 -14.64
CA ALA A 178 -11.95 16.63 -16.01
C ALA A 178 -12.99 15.50 -16.04
N THR A 179 -14.14 15.73 -16.67
CA THR A 179 -15.07 14.65 -16.99
C THR A 179 -14.41 13.77 -18.04
N SER A 180 -13.94 12.58 -17.67
CA SER A 180 -13.53 11.58 -18.66
C SER A 180 -14.68 11.43 -19.68
N PRO A 181 -14.41 11.41 -21.00
CA PRO A 181 -15.46 11.23 -21.97
C PRO A 181 -16.01 9.82 -21.77
N GLN A 182 -17.24 9.71 -21.28
CA GLN A 182 -18.00 8.48 -21.38
C GLN A 182 -18.07 8.15 -22.87
N GLY A 183 -17.54 6.98 -23.23
CA GLY A 183 -17.46 6.49 -24.60
C GLY A 183 -18.83 6.61 -25.26
N GLY A 184 -18.91 7.54 -26.22
CA GLY A 184 -20.06 7.71 -27.07
C GLY A 184 -20.26 6.49 -27.96
N GLU A 185 -21.49 6.01 -27.93
CA GLU A 185 -22.22 5.28 -28.97
C GLU A 185 -21.48 5.09 -30.31
N ALA A 186 -21.31 3.83 -30.70
CA ALA A 186 -21.27 3.47 -32.11
C ALA A 186 -22.53 2.66 -32.42
N ARG A 187 -23.36 3.25 -33.29
CA ARG A 187 -24.51 2.67 -33.97
C ARG A 187 -24.10 1.54 -34.89
#